data_AF-C4V8E5-F1
#
_entry.id   AF-C4V8E5-F1
#
_cell.length_a   1.000
_cell.length_b   1.000
_cell.length_c   1.000
_cell.angle_alpha   90.00
_cell.angle_beta   90.00
_cell.angle_gamma   90.00
#
_symmetry.space_group_name_H-M   'P 1'
#
loop_
_entity.id
_entity.type
_entity.pdbx_description
1 polymer ?
#
loop_
_entity_poly.entity_id
_entity_poly.type
_entity_poly.pdbx_seq_one_letter_code
_entity_poly.pdbx_strand_id
1 'polypeptide(L)'
;MEIGQKVDEDVKFNIFKRVNELLNIDNPIFAYKFIGNHPISLTNDNIILLLKNDYMVCEKSDGVRMLCLTIDNKIYFYDRKNDVYEIQYDNLNIGNSIIDGELFYDQ
;
A
#
# COMPACT_ATOMS: atom_id res chain seq x y z
N MET A 1 5.56 -16.30 -9.54
CA MET A 1 5.60 -14.96 -10.16
C MET A 1 6.57 -14.15 -9.34
N GLU A 2 7.74 -13.81 -9.87
CA GLU A 2 8.58 -12.78 -9.27
C GLU A 2 7.95 -11.43 -9.60
N ILE A 3 7.37 -10.80 -8.60
CA ILE A 3 6.71 -9.49 -8.72
C ILE A 3 7.77 -8.39 -8.90
N GLY A 4 8.92 -8.57 -8.25
CA GLY A 4 10.08 -7.68 -8.24
C GLY A 4 11.16 -8.23 -7.32
N GLN A 5 12.26 -7.50 -7.17
CA GLN A 5 13.34 -7.89 -6.27
C GLN A 5 13.03 -7.42 -4.85
N LYS A 6 13.00 -8.34 -3.87
CA LYS A 6 12.87 -7.96 -2.45
C LYS A 6 14.07 -7.09 -2.06
N VAL A 7 13.79 -5.93 -1.47
CA VAL A 7 14.83 -4.98 -1.07
C VAL A 7 15.47 -5.36 0.26
N ASP A 8 16.72 -4.95 0.46
CA ASP A 8 17.44 -5.14 1.72
C ASP A 8 16.89 -4.24 2.84
N GLU A 9 17.17 -4.61 4.10
CA GLU A 9 16.66 -3.91 5.28
C GLU A 9 17.06 -2.43 5.34
N ASP A 10 18.27 -2.08 4.92
CA ASP A 10 18.74 -0.68 4.91
C ASP A 10 17.97 0.17 3.88
N VAL A 11 17.70 -0.41 2.71
CA VAL A 11 16.91 0.23 1.66
C VAL A 11 15.46 0.37 2.11
N LYS A 12 14.90 -0.69 2.71
CA LYS A 12 13.55 -0.68 3.30
C LYS A 12 13.40 0.41 4.37
N PHE A 13 14.39 0.57 5.25
CA PHE A 13 14.40 1.61 6.27
C PHE A 13 14.33 3.02 5.65
N ASN A 14 15.14 3.28 4.61
CA ASN A 14 15.12 4.57 3.91
C ASN A 14 13.78 4.83 3.21
N ILE A 15 13.18 3.81 2.61
CA ILE A 15 11.85 3.88 2.00
C ILE A 15 10.80 4.25 3.05
N PHE A 16 10.76 3.56 4.20
CA PHE A 16 9.79 3.87 5.25
C PHE A 16 10.01 5.24 5.87
N LYS A 17 11.26 5.67 6.06
CA LYS A 17 11.56 7.05 6.47
C LYS A 17 10.94 8.05 5.49
N ARG A 18 11.11 7.82 4.18
CA ARG A 18 10.56 8.70 3.15
C ARG A 18 9.03 8.67 3.11
N VAL A 19 8.41 7.50 3.28
CA VAL A 19 6.95 7.35 3.41
C VAL A 19 6.42 8.14 4.61
N ASN A 20 7.09 8.05 5.76
CA ASN A 20 6.69 8.78 6.97
C ASN A 20 6.80 10.30 6.78
N GLU A 21 7.85 10.78 6.09
CA GLU A 21 7.97 12.19 5.70
C GLU A 21 6.81 12.63 4.77
N LEU A 22 6.43 11.81 3.79
CA LEU A 22 5.31 12.12 2.88
C LEU A 22 3.96 12.17 3.59
N LEU A 23 3.79 11.38 4.65
CA LEU A 23 2.55 11.28 5.41
C LEU A 23 2.51 12.19 6.65
N ASN A 24 3.59 12.93 6.93
CA ASN A 24 3.76 13.72 8.17
C ASN A 24 3.54 12.87 9.45
N ILE A 25 4.10 11.65 9.47
CA ILE A 25 4.04 10.75 10.63
C ILE A 25 5.26 10.99 11.51
N ASP A 26 5.08 11.75 12.60
CA ASP A 26 6.16 12.05 13.55
C ASP A 26 6.29 11.00 14.67
N ASN A 27 5.31 10.11 14.80
CA ASN A 27 5.26 9.16 15.91
C ASN A 27 6.03 7.85 15.57
N PRO A 28 7.12 7.53 16.30
CA PRO A 28 7.98 6.39 15.98
C PRO A 28 7.30 5.02 16.13
N ILE A 29 6.18 4.93 16.86
CA ILE A 29 5.41 3.68 16.99
C ILE A 29 4.71 3.32 15.67
N PHE A 30 4.36 4.31 14.86
CA PHE A 30 3.68 4.11 13.58
C PHE A 30 4.65 4.01 12.40
N ALA A 31 5.91 4.40 12.60
CA ALA A 31 6.93 4.47 11.56
C ALA A 31 7.24 3.13 10.85
N TYR A 32 6.90 2.01 11.48
CA TYR A 32 7.13 0.64 10.97
C TYR A 32 5.85 -0.18 10.81
N LYS A 33 4.67 0.42 11.00
CA LYS A 33 3.40 -0.28 10.82
C LYS A 33 2.94 -0.14 9.37
N PHE A 34 2.25 -1.16 8.88
CA PHE A 34 1.53 -1.07 7.62
C PHE A 34 0.54 0.10 7.65
N ILE A 35 0.73 1.04 6.72
CA ILE A 35 -0.04 2.29 6.66
C ILE A 35 -1.40 2.14 5.98
N GLY A 36 -1.64 1.01 5.28
CA GLY A 36 -2.90 0.77 4.58
C GLY A 36 -4.02 0.35 5.52
N ASN A 37 -5.23 0.86 5.28
CA ASN A 37 -6.41 0.60 6.11
C ASN A 37 -6.89 -0.85 6.00
N HIS A 38 -7.11 -1.56 7.10
CA HIS A 38 -7.72 -2.90 7.04
C HIS A 38 -9.25 -2.80 7.03
N PRO A 39 -9.96 -3.54 6.14
CA PRO A 39 -11.41 -3.55 6.14
C PRO A 39 -11.96 -4.28 7.38
N ILE A 40 -13.17 -3.92 7.78
CA ILE A 40 -13.94 -4.64 8.80
C ILE A 40 -15.02 -5.49 8.13
N SER A 41 -15.41 -6.58 8.78
CA SER A 41 -16.51 -7.41 8.30
C SER A 41 -17.83 -6.62 8.33
N LEU A 42 -18.61 -6.74 7.26
CA LEU A 42 -20.00 -6.28 7.23
C LEU A 42 -20.83 -7.24 8.10
N THR A 43 -21.55 -6.70 9.09
CA THR A 43 -22.37 -7.44 10.05
C THR A 43 -23.77 -6.83 10.11
N ASN A 44 -24.73 -7.55 10.71
CA ASN A 44 -26.08 -7.02 10.92
C ASN A 44 -26.09 -5.74 11.78
N ASP A 45 -25.07 -5.55 12.64
CA ASP A 45 -24.98 -4.37 13.50
C ASP A 45 -24.52 -3.13 12.74
N ASN A 46 -23.61 -3.28 11.76
CA ASN A 46 -23.04 -2.15 11.03
C ASN A 46 -23.67 -1.93 9.64
N ILE A 47 -24.52 -2.83 9.14
CA ILE A 47 -25.23 -2.66 7.87
C ILE A 47 -26.11 -1.40 7.87
N ILE A 48 -26.59 -0.97 9.04
CA ILE A 48 -27.37 0.27 9.19
C ILE A 48 -26.57 1.52 8.78
N LEU A 49 -25.25 1.47 8.83
CA LEU A 49 -24.39 2.59 8.41
C LEU A 49 -24.50 2.84 6.91
N LEU A 50 -24.70 1.78 6.11
CA LEU A 50 -24.87 1.89 4.66
C LEU A 50 -26.16 2.63 4.26
N LEU A 51 -27.17 2.63 5.15
CA LEU A 51 -28.43 3.36 4.92
C LEU A 51 -28.36 4.81 5.40
N LYS A 52 -27.34 5.16 6.19
CA LYS A 52 -27.23 6.47 6.87
C LYS A 52 -26.15 7.37 6.30
N ASN A 53 -25.19 6.83 5.54
CA ASN A 53 -24.08 7.58 4.99
C ASN A 53 -23.87 7.20 3.52
N ASP A 54 -23.18 8.05 2.79
CA ASP A 54 -22.81 7.76 1.41
C ASP A 54 -21.63 6.76 1.37
N TYR A 55 -21.81 5.70 0.59
CA TYR A 55 -20.79 4.66 0.39
C TYR A 55 -20.58 4.38 -1.09
N MET A 56 -19.36 3.98 -1.44
CA MET A 56 -19.03 3.40 -2.74
C MET A 56 -18.89 1.88 -2.59
N VAL A 57 -19.12 1.14 -3.67
CA VAL A 57 -18.98 -0.32 -3.73
C VAL A 57 -18.18 -0.73 -4.96
N CYS A 58 -17.38 -1.78 -4.82
CA CYS A 58 -16.65 -2.43 -5.90
C CYS A 58 -16.61 -3.94 -5.65
N GLU A 59 -16.20 -4.70 -6.66
CA GLU A 59 -15.84 -6.11 -6.50
C GLU A 59 -14.62 -6.22 -5.58
N LYS A 60 -14.62 -7.25 -4.72
CA LYS A 60 -13.49 -7.50 -3.83
C LYS A 60 -12.60 -8.54 -4.48
N SER A 61 -11.59 -8.05 -5.19
CA SER A 61 -10.59 -8.89 -5.86
C SER A 61 -9.99 -9.94 -4.92
N ASP A 62 -9.63 -11.08 -5.51
CA ASP A 62 -8.88 -12.16 -4.88
C ASP A 62 -7.42 -12.11 -5.36
N GLY A 63 -6.69 -11.11 -4.87
CA GLY A 63 -5.29 -10.89 -5.20
C GLY A 63 -4.41 -10.70 -3.98
N VAL A 64 -3.25 -10.09 -4.19
CA VAL A 64 -2.33 -9.68 -3.15
C VAL A 64 -2.41 -8.18 -2.99
N ARG A 65 -2.97 -7.70 -1.88
CA ARG A 65 -2.97 -6.26 -1.57
C ARG A 65 -1.55 -5.75 -1.38
N MET A 66 -1.20 -4.71 -2.13
CA MET A 66 0.09 -4.03 -2.05
C MET A 66 -0.11 -2.53 -2.22
N LEU A 67 0.67 -1.74 -1.48
CA LEU A 67 0.80 -0.31 -1.74
C LEU A 67 1.86 -0.13 -2.84
N CYS A 68 1.54 0.66 -3.86
CA CYS A 68 2.47 1.11 -4.88
C CYS A 68 3.07 2.45 -4.45
N LEU A 69 4.37 2.46 -4.17
CA LEU A 69 5.13 3.62 -3.78
C LEU A 69 5.94 4.09 -4.99
N THR A 70 5.80 5.36 -5.35
CA THR A 70 6.76 6.02 -6.24
C THR A 70 7.60 6.96 -5.39
N ILE A 71 8.90 6.70 -5.33
CA ILE A 71 9.84 7.45 -4.48
C ILE A 71 11.11 7.67 -5.28
N ASP A 72 11.49 8.94 -5.46
CA ASP A 72 12.73 9.32 -6.13
C ASP A 72 12.92 8.63 -7.50
N ASN A 73 11.83 8.61 -8.29
CA ASN A 73 11.72 7.96 -9.61
C ASN A 73 11.87 6.43 -9.62
N LYS A 74 11.73 5.76 -8.47
CA LYS A 74 11.65 4.31 -8.36
C LYS A 74 10.25 3.86 -7.97
N ILE A 75 9.87 2.66 -8.42
CA ILE A 75 8.62 2.00 -8.02
C ILE A 75 8.93 0.91 -7.00
N TYR A 76 8.16 0.91 -5.92
CA TYR A 76 8.18 -0.17 -4.95
C TYR A 76 6.76 -0.69 -4.69
N PHE A 77 6.64 -2.01 -4.54
CA PHE A 77 5.45 -2.60 -3.93
C PHE A 77 5.71 -2.95 -2.48
N TYR A 78 4.76 -2.59 -1.63
CA TYR A 78 4.84 -2.73 -0.18
C TYR A 78 3.64 -3.52 0.34
N ASP A 79 3.89 -4.67 0.97
CA ASP A 79 2.84 -5.60 1.39
C ASP A 79 2.45 -5.47 2.88
N ARG A 80 1.43 -6.24 3.29
CA ARG A 80 0.93 -6.26 4.68
C ARG A 80 1.90 -6.86 5.70
N LYS A 81 2.94 -7.57 5.26
CA LYS A 81 3.98 -8.17 6.13
C LYS A 81 5.17 -7.23 6.32
N ASN A 82 5.07 -6.03 5.78
CA ASN A 82 6.14 -5.06 5.67
C ASN A 82 7.30 -5.45 4.75
N ASP A 83 7.06 -6.33 3.78
CA ASP A 83 8.03 -6.61 2.74
C ASP A 83 7.91 -5.58 1.61
N VAL A 84 9.06 -5.19 1.07
CA VAL A 84 9.15 -4.20 0.00
C VAL A 84 9.89 -4.81 -1.19
N TYR A 85 9.36 -4.59 -2.39
CA TYR A 85 9.85 -5.13 -3.64
C TYR A 85 10.11 -4.00 -4.62
N GLU A 86 11.32 -3.88 -5.15
CA GLU A 86 11.66 -2.92 -6.20
C GLU A 86 11.20 -3.46 -7.55
N ILE A 87 10.49 -2.61 -8.29
CA ILE A 87 9.97 -2.91 -9.63
C ILE A 87 10.83 -2.14 -10.63
N GLN A 88 11.43 -2.86 -11.57
CA GLN A 88 12.14 -2.23 -12.68
C GLN A 88 11.14 -1.66 -13.67
N TYR A 89 11.10 -0.34 -13.77
CA TYR A 89 10.26 0.36 -14.72
C TYR A 89 10.98 1.60 -15.23
N ASP A 90 11.17 1.67 -16.54
CA ASP A 90 11.84 2.79 -17.18
C ASP A 90 10.91 4.00 -17.32
N ASN A 91 11.49 5.21 -17.29
CA ASN A 91 10.80 6.47 -17.59
C ASN A 91 9.64 6.84 -16.65
N LEU A 92 9.79 6.58 -15.35
CA LEU A 92 8.83 7.04 -14.35
C LEU A 92 8.90 8.57 -14.16
N ASN A 93 7.81 9.28 -14.40
CA ASN A 93 7.69 10.72 -14.11
C ASN A 93 6.34 11.05 -13.46
N ILE A 94 6.08 10.44 -12.30
CA ILE A 94 4.81 10.56 -11.56
C ILE A 94 5.01 11.31 -10.22
N GLY A 95 6.24 11.73 -9.92
CA GLY A 95 6.59 12.35 -8.64
C GLY A 95 6.64 11.32 -7.50
N ASN A 96 6.50 11.80 -6.26
CA ASN A 96 6.39 10.92 -5.10
C ASN A 96 4.91 10.64 -4.81
N SER A 97 4.52 9.37 -4.76
CA SER A 97 3.13 8.95 -4.55
C SER A 97 3.01 7.67 -3.74
N ILE A 98 1.86 7.51 -3.07
CA ILE A 98 1.46 6.29 -2.38
C ILE A 98 0.07 5.91 -2.90
N ILE A 99 -0.06 4.73 -3.50
CA ILE A 99 -1.30 4.24 -4.10
C ILE A 99 -1.67 2.93 -3.42
N ASP A 100 -2.91 2.79 -2.96
CA ASP A 100 -3.43 1.53 -2.38
C ASP A 100 -4.18 0.73 -3.45
N GLY A 101 -3.88 -0.55 -3.53
CA GLY A 101 -4.45 -1.42 -4.55
C GLY A 101 -4.20 -2.89 -4.30
N GLU A 102 -4.61 -3.69 -5.28
CA GLU A 102 -4.50 -5.14 -5.25
C GLU A 102 -3.85 -5.62 -6.54
N LEU A 103 -2.79 -6.41 -6.40
CA LEU A 103 -2.12 -7.06 -7.50
C LEU A 103 -2.79 -8.42 -7.72
N PHE A 104 -3.41 -8.62 -8.87
CA PHE A 104 -3.96 -9.90 -9.29
C PHE A 104 -3.41 -10.27 -10.66
N TYR A 105 -3.38 -11.57 -10.95
CA TYR A 105 -2.93 -12.09 -12.24
C TYR A 105 -4.17 -12.46 -13.05
N ASP A 106 -4.35 -11.78 -14.18
CA ASP A 106 -5.41 -12.09 -15.15
C ASP A 106 -4.91 -13.21 -16.09
N GLN A 107 -5.69 -14.28 -16.23
CA GLN A 107 -5.37 -15.45 -17.07
C GLN A 107 -6.16 -15.42 -18.38
#